data_AF-A0A6M0RB52-F1
#
_entry.id   AF-A0A6M0RB52-F1
#
_cell.length_a   1.000
_cell.length_b   1.000
_cell.length_c   1.000
_cell.angle_alpha   90.00
_cell.angle_beta   90.00
_cell.angle_gamma   90.00
#
_symmetry.space_group_name_H-M   'P 1'
#
loop_
_entity.id
_entity.type
_entity.pdbx_description
1 polymer ?
#
loop_
_entity_poly.entity_id
_entity_poly.type
_entity_poly.pdbx_seq_one_letter_code
_entity_poly.pdbx_strand_id
1 'polypeptide(L)'
;MALQTELAIAIKNEFCEYDIVDFSLFNISKINYSNTLLKITKHKFNNIYFNVKCPLCGNIHKYNYNIVEFLKRDMIVGGCEVLGSPLFYIGKKEMVEKRANKYNEISRSLYMMM
;
A
#
# COMPACT_ATOMS: atom_id res chain seq x y z
N MET A 1 11.13 -13.30 21.72
CA MET A 1 10.91 -13.33 20.26
C MET A 1 10.42 -11.96 19.82
N ALA A 2 11.29 -11.12 19.28
CA ALA A 2 10.87 -9.87 18.65
C ALA A 2 10.25 -10.24 17.30
N LEU A 3 9.00 -9.86 17.07
CA LEU A 3 8.28 -10.08 15.83
C LEU A 3 8.88 -9.16 14.75
N GLN A 4 10.08 -9.48 14.26
CA GLN A 4 10.70 -8.83 13.11
C GLN A 4 10.02 -9.36 11.83
N THR A 5 8.74 -9.05 11.65
CA THR A 5 8.14 -9.10 10.32
C THR A 5 8.55 -7.83 9.60
N GLU A 6 9.49 -7.95 8.66
CA GLU A 6 9.77 -6.90 7.69
C GLU A 6 8.49 -6.69 6.87
N LEU A 7 7.75 -5.64 7.21
CA LEU A 7 6.56 -5.26 6.48
C LEU A 7 6.95 -4.20 5.44
N ALA A 8 6.32 -4.27 4.28
CA ALA A 8 6.42 -3.23 3.27
C ALA A 8 5.04 -2.81 2.80
N ILE A 9 5.01 -1.63 2.21
CA ILE A 9 3.86 -1.08 1.53
C ILE A 9 4.27 -0.70 0.11
N ALA A 10 3.48 -1.13 -0.87
CA ALA A 10 3.60 -0.72 -2.26
C ALA A 10 2.39 0.13 -2.63
N ILE A 11 2.58 1.36 -3.11
CA ILE A 11 1.50 2.31 -3.41
C ILE A 11 1.59 2.71 -4.87
N LYS A 12 0.44 2.72 -5.54
CA LYS A 12 0.37 3.10 -6.94
C LYS A 12 0.61 4.61 -7.10
N ASN A 13 1.54 4.98 -7.97
CA ASN A 13 1.94 6.35 -8.27
C ASN A 13 1.24 6.90 -9.52
N GLU A 14 1.52 8.16 -9.87
CA GLU A 14 0.89 8.85 -11.00
C GLU A 14 1.23 8.22 -12.36
N PHE A 15 2.32 7.45 -12.45
CA PHE A 15 2.72 6.68 -13.63
C PHE A 15 2.12 5.28 -13.67
N CYS A 16 1.14 5.00 -12.80
CA CYS A 16 0.51 3.70 -12.62
C CYS A 16 1.45 2.57 -12.19
N GLU A 17 2.69 2.88 -11.81
CA GLU A 17 3.63 1.94 -11.18
C GLU A 17 3.46 1.93 -9.66
N TYR A 18 4.10 0.99 -8.98
CA TYR A 18 4.12 0.92 -7.52
C TYR A 18 5.45 1.39 -6.95
N ASP A 19 5.38 2.36 -6.04
CA ASP A 19 6.49 2.76 -5.18
C ASP A 19 6.47 1.89 -3.92
N ILE A 20 7.60 1.26 -3.60
CA ILE A 20 7.74 0.35 -2.48
C ILE A 20 8.49 1.04 -1.35
N VAL A 21 7.91 1.00 -0.14
CA VAL A 21 8.45 1.64 1.06
C VAL A 21 8.39 0.66 2.23
N ASP A 22 9.43 0.65 3.06
CA ASP A 22 9.41 -0.11 4.32
C ASP A 22 8.30 0.41 5.23
N PHE A 23 7.48 -0.51 5.74
CA PHE A 23 6.34 -0.21 6.57
C PHE A 23 6.57 -0.66 8.01
N SER A 24 6.33 0.24 8.97
CA SER A 24 6.32 -0.11 10.38
C SER A 24 5.11 0.49 11.07
N LEU A 25 4.30 -0.37 11.69
CA LEU A 25 3.15 0.02 12.51
C LEU A 25 3.52 0.91 13.70
N PHE A 26 4.79 0.88 14.11
CA PHE A 26 5.32 1.70 15.20
C PHE A 26 5.83 3.06 14.71
N ASN A 27 6.13 3.19 13.41
CA ASN A 27 6.72 4.40 12.82
C ASN A 27 5.91 4.94 11.63
N ILE A 28 4.60 5.08 11.85
CA ILE A 28 3.63 5.52 10.83
C ILE A 28 3.89 6.96 10.36
N SER A 29 4.41 7.81 11.24
CA SER A 29 4.73 9.22 10.94
C SER A 29 5.75 9.37 9.81
N LYS A 30 6.72 8.46 9.70
CA LYS A 30 7.74 8.47 8.65
C LYS A 30 7.14 8.23 7.26
N ILE A 31 6.15 7.35 7.15
CA ILE A 31 5.51 6.95 5.90
C ILE A 31 4.59 8.05 5.36
N ASN A 32 3.87 8.71 6.27
CA ASN A 32 2.99 9.84 5.91
C ASN A 32 3.78 11.02 5.31
N TYR A 33 5.06 11.16 5.68
CA TYR A 33 5.90 12.25 5.18
C TYR A 33 6.51 11.92 3.80
N SER A 34 6.87 10.66 3.56
CA SER A 34 7.48 10.24 2.30
C SER A 34 6.46 9.96 1.18
N ASN A 35 5.21 9.65 1.50
CA ASN A 35 4.22 9.27 0.51
C ASN A 35 2.96 10.15 0.58
N THR A 36 2.94 11.28 -0.13
CA THR A 36 1.80 12.22 -0.15
C THR A 36 0.49 11.59 -0.64
N LEU A 37 0.58 10.50 -1.42
CA LEU A 37 -0.56 9.73 -1.90
C LEU A 37 -1.19 8.84 -0.82
N LEU A 38 -0.53 8.67 0.33
CA LEU A 38 -0.99 7.81 1.43
C LEU A 38 -0.93 8.54 2.77
N LYS A 39 -2.08 8.63 3.44
CA LYS A 39 -2.17 9.08 4.83
C LYS A 39 -2.71 7.97 5.72
N ILE A 40 -1.88 7.54 6.66
CA ILE A 40 -2.20 6.51 7.64
C ILE A 40 -2.43 7.16 9.00
N THR A 41 -3.55 6.83 9.65
CA THR A 41 -3.83 7.27 11.02
C THR A 41 -4.21 6.10 11.91
N LYS A 42 -3.59 6.03 13.09
CA LYS A 42 -3.93 5.05 14.14
C LYS A 42 -4.97 5.65 15.08
N HIS A 43 -6.05 4.93 15.35
CA HIS A 43 -7.09 5.36 16.27
C HIS A 43 -7.01 4.61 17.61
N LYS A 44 -7.55 5.18 18.70
CA LYS A 44 -7.52 4.60 20.06
C LYS A 44 -8.17 3.21 20.17
N PHE A 45 -9.04 2.85 19.25
CA PHE A 45 -9.82 1.58 19.25
C PHE A 45 -9.18 0.47 18.40
N ASN A 46 -7.84 0.39 18.38
CA ASN A 46 -7.13 -0.70 17.72
C ASN A 46 -7.40 -0.83 16.20
N ASN A 47 -7.76 0.28 15.55
CA ASN A 47 -8.02 0.37 14.11
C ASN A 47 -7.00 1.30 13.44
N ILE A 48 -6.67 0.99 12.19
CA ILE A 48 -5.82 1.79 11.30
C ILE A 48 -6.66 2.23 10.11
N TYR A 49 -6.63 3.52 9.85
CA TYR A 49 -7.23 4.12 8.67
C TYR A 49 -6.15 4.42 7.64
N PHE A 50 -6.43 4.04 6.39
CA PHE A 50 -5.64 4.39 5.23
C PHE A 50 -6.47 5.29 4.33
N ASN A 51 -5.99 6.49 4.07
CA ASN A 51 -6.54 7.37 3.05
C ASN A 51 -5.57 7.40 1.88
N VAL A 52 -6.00 6.92 0.72
CA VAL A 52 -5.15 6.77 -0.46
C VAL A 52 -5.72 7.58 -1.60
N LYS A 53 -4.94 8.52 -2.13
CA LYS A 53 -5.33 9.26 -3.34
C LYS A 53 -5.12 8.36 -4.55
N CYS A 54 -6.18 8.12 -5.32
CA CYS A 54 -6.09 7.31 -6.53
C CYS A 54 -5.55 8.16 -7.69
N PRO A 55 -4.44 7.74 -8.34
CA PRO A 55 -3.94 8.43 -9.53
C PRO A 55 -4.83 8.21 -10.76
N LEU A 56 -5.63 7.14 -10.78
CA LEU A 56 -6.45 6.76 -11.94
C LEU A 56 -7.83 7.45 -11.95
N CYS A 57 -8.55 7.46 -10.83
CA CYS A 57 -9.88 8.06 -10.75
C CYS A 57 -9.89 9.45 -10.09
N GLY A 58 -8.76 9.91 -9.55
CA GLY A 58 -8.62 11.21 -8.89
C GLY A 58 -9.22 11.30 -7.47
N ASN A 59 -10.00 10.31 -7.04
CA ASN A 59 -10.67 10.31 -5.74
C ASN A 59 -9.77 9.81 -4.59
N ILE A 60 -10.14 10.16 -3.35
CA ILE A 60 -9.48 9.64 -2.14
C ILE A 60 -10.28 8.45 -1.61
N HIS A 61 -9.65 7.28 -1.59
CA HIS A 61 -10.25 6.05 -1.04
C HIS A 61 -9.87 5.89 0.43
N LYS A 62 -10.85 5.47 1.23
CA LYS A 62 -10.69 5.31 2.68
C LYS A 62 -10.86 3.84 3.05
N TYR A 63 -9.87 3.29 3.74
CA TYR A 63 -9.88 1.91 4.22
C TYR A 63 -9.72 1.90 5.73
N ASN A 64 -10.42 0.99 6.38
CA ASN A 64 -10.37 0.81 7.83
C ASN A 64 -10.06 -0.66 8.13
N TYR A 65 -8.97 -0.91 8.85
CA TYR A 65 -8.55 -2.25 9.23
C TYR A 65 -8.34 -2.34 10.74
N ASN A 66 -8.82 -3.42 11.34
CA ASN A 66 -8.45 -3.75 12.70
C ASN A 66 -6.98 -4.24 12.75
N ILE A 67 -6.19 -3.76 13.71
CA ILE A 67 -4.77 -4.09 13.83
C ILE A 67 -4.55 -5.59 14.02
N VAL A 68 -5.41 -6.27 14.79
CA VAL A 68 -5.27 -7.71 15.06
C VAL A 68 -5.53 -8.51 13.79
N GLU A 69 -6.55 -8.14 13.03
CA GLU A 69 -6.81 -8.77 11.73
C GLU A 69 -5.72 -8.45 10.71
N PHE A 70 -5.22 -7.22 10.73
CA PHE A 70 -4.15 -6.77 9.85
C PHE A 70 -2.88 -7.60 10.04
N LEU A 71 -2.48 -7.85 11.29
CA LEU A 71 -1.30 -8.64 11.63
C LEU A 71 -1.44 -10.14 11.32
N LYS A 72 -2.67 -10.66 11.23
CA LYS A 72 -2.92 -12.07 10.89
C LYS A 72 -2.84 -12.35 9.39
N ARG A 73 -2.97 -11.34 8.54
CA ARG A 73 -2.97 -11.50 7.08
C ARG A 73 -1.54 -11.41 6.53
N ASP A 74 -1.19 -12.31 5.61
CA ASP A 74 0.11 -12.24 4.92
C ASP A 74 0.24 -11.01 4.02
N MET A 75 -0.88 -10.60 3.40
CA MET A 75 -0.98 -9.42 2.56
C MET A 75 -2.41 -8.87 2.55
N ILE A 76 -2.51 -7.55 2.48
CA ILE A 76 -3.73 -6.79 2.30
C ILE A 76 -3.61 -6.00 0.99
N VAL A 77 -4.70 -6.01 0.23
CA VAL A 77 -4.79 -5.29 -1.04
C VAL A 77 -5.93 -4.29 -0.93
N GLY A 78 -5.63 -3.01 -1.05
CA GLY A 78 -6.64 -1.97 -1.19
C GLY A 78 -6.85 -1.66 -2.67
N GLY A 79 -8.09 -1.71 -3.14
CA GLY A 79 -8.44 -1.43 -4.54
C GLY A 79 -9.30 -0.19 -4.69
N CYS A 80 -9.21 0.46 -5.84
CA CYS A 80 -10.14 1.51 -6.25
C CYS A 80 -11.52 0.90 -6.46
N GLU A 81 -12.53 1.38 -5.73
CA GLU A 81 -13.91 0.88 -5.84
C GLU A 81 -14.58 1.19 -7.18
N VAL A 82 -14.08 2.20 -7.91
CA VAL A 82 -14.61 2.60 -9.23
C VAL A 82 -14.02 1.73 -10.35
N LEU A 83 -12.70 1.50 -10.32
CA LEU A 83 -11.96 0.87 -11.41
C LEU A 83 -11.60 -0.59 -11.13
N GLY A 84 -11.83 -1.09 -9.92
CA GLY A 84 -11.42 -2.42 -9.48
C GLY A 84 -9.90 -2.64 -9.41
N SER A 85 -9.09 -1.61 -9.70
CA SER A 85 -7.64 -1.73 -9.77
C SER A 85 -7.00 -1.66 -8.37
N PRO A 86 -5.98 -2.50 -8.07
CA PRO A 86 -5.24 -2.38 -6.81
C PRO A 86 -4.52 -1.02 -6.71
N LEU A 87 -4.73 -0.32 -5.60
CA LEU A 87 -4.09 0.94 -5.26
C LEU A 87 -2.89 0.77 -4.35
N PHE A 88 -2.92 -0.23 -3.48
CA PHE A 88 -1.76 -0.57 -2.66
C PHE A 88 -1.74 -2.04 -2.27
N TYR A 89 -0.54 -2.50 -1.91
CA TYR A 89 -0.28 -3.77 -1.25
C TYR A 89 0.42 -3.50 0.07
N ILE A 90 -0.01 -4.15 1.16
CA ILE A 90 0.66 -4.07 2.46
C ILE A 90 0.81 -5.47 3.02
N GLY A 91 1.97 -5.82 3.54
CA GLY A 91 2.20 -7.14 4.12
C GLY A 91 3.68 -7.46 4.24
N LYS A 92 4.00 -8.75 4.22
CA LYS A 92 5.40 -9.22 4.23
C LYS A 92 6.17 -8.63 3.04
N LYS A 93 7.34 -8.05 3.31
CA LYS A 93 8.16 -7.32 2.34
C LYS A 93 8.40 -8.10 1.05
N GLU A 94 8.90 -9.33 1.16
CA GLU A 94 9.17 -10.19 -0.01
C GLU A 94 7.94 -10.38 -0.92
N MET A 95 6.75 -10.56 -0.33
CA MET A 95 5.52 -10.75 -1.10
C MET A 95 5.08 -9.46 -1.77
N VAL A 96 5.16 -8.34 -1.06
CA VAL A 96 4.81 -7.01 -1.57
C VAL A 96 5.73 -6.64 -2.74
N GLU A 97 7.04 -6.79 -2.56
CA GLU A 97 8.05 -6.52 -3.59
C GLU A 97 7.84 -7.39 -4.82
N LYS A 98 7.68 -8.71 -4.65
CA LYS A 98 7.42 -9.62 -5.76
C LYS A 98 6.20 -9.23 -6.58
N ARG A 99 5.11 -8.80 -5.91
CA ARG A 99 3.86 -8.43 -6.57
C ARG A 99 3.97 -7.07 -7.29
N ALA A 100 4.54 -6.08 -6.61
CA ALA A 100 4.73 -4.73 -7.13
C ALA A 100 5.70 -4.71 -8.31
N ASN A 101 6.87 -5.36 -8.18
CA ASN A 101 7.89 -5.40 -9.23
C ASN A 101 7.37 -6.11 -10.49
N LYS A 102 6.69 -7.27 -10.34
CA LYS A 102 6.08 -7.96 -11.49
C LYS A 102 5.09 -7.06 -12.23
N TYR A 103 4.30 -6.28 -11.50
CA TYR A 103 3.38 -5.33 -12.13
C TYR A 103 4.14 -4.21 -12.85
N ASN A 104 5.14 -3.62 -12.20
CA ASN A 104 5.94 -2.53 -12.79
C ASN A 104 6.67 -2.98 -14.05
N GLU A 105 7.23 -4.20 -14.07
CA GLU A 105 7.85 -4.78 -15.27
C GLU A 105 6.87 -4.88 -16.43
N ILE A 106 5.66 -5.38 -16.18
CA ILE A 106 4.60 -5.47 -17.20
C ILE A 106 4.18 -4.06 -17.66
N SER A 107 3.98 -3.13 -16.72
CA SER A 107 3.59 -1.75 -17.00
C SER A 107 4.62 -1.06 -17.90
N ARG A 108 5.91 -1.14 -17.56
CA ARG A 108 6.99 -0.59 -18.38
C ARG A 108 7.03 -1.22 -19.76
N SER A 109 6.88 -2.54 -19.85
CA SER A 109 6.85 -3.22 -21.14
C SER A 109 5.71 -2.72 -22.02
N LEU A 110 4.51 -2.49 -21.46
CA LEU A 110 3.36 -1.97 -22.19
C LEU A 110 3.60 -0.52 -22.65
N TYR A 111 4.16 0.32 -21.78
CA TYR A 111 4.48 1.71 -22.13
C TYR A 111 5.62 1.84 -23.15
N MET A 112 6.58 0.93 -23.17
CA MET A 112 7.63 0.89 -24.21
C MET A 112 7.12 0.39 -25.57
N MET A 113 5.92 -0.20 -25.61
CA MET A 113 5.25 -0.63 -26.84
C MET A 113 4.32 0.45 -27.43
N MET A 114 4.09 1.56 -26.72
CA MET A 114 3.39 2.75 -27.21
C MET A 114 4.36 3.78 -27.78
#